data_AF-A0A0B7HUC8-F1
#
_entry.id   AF-A0A0B7HUC8-F1
#
_cell.length_a   1.000
_cell.length_b   1.000
_cell.length_c   1.000
_cell.angle_alpha   90.00
_cell.angle_beta   90.00
_cell.angle_gamma   90.00
#
_symmetry.space_group_name_H-M   'P 1'
#
loop_
_entity.id
_entity.type
_entity.pdbx_description
1 polymer ?
#
loop_
_entity_poly.entity_id
_entity_poly.type
_entity_poly.pdbx_seq_one_letter_code
_entity_poly.pdbx_strand_id
1 'polypeptide(L)'
;MKDFRKMIEKKCFGNQKKFAEMIGFAPQVISNIVSGRRSKPSYDVLRSVLSSFVDVNAEWLLTGKGSMLKSEQPQPPVGSVNDKYVAMLEDQLKDKEKINALQEEKIAKLEAEIQTLKSVQGTTVNQFNQPSQNKPITQPLTQSAR
;
A
#
# COMPACT_ATOMS: atom_id res chain seq x y z
N MET A 1 4.38 27.72 33.20
CA MET A 1 3.75 26.63 32.42
C MET A 1 2.38 26.37 33.02
N LYS A 2 1.32 26.95 32.44
CA LYS A 2 -0.05 26.83 32.98
C LYS A 2 -0.69 25.48 32.62
N ASP A 3 -0.01 24.69 31.79
CA ASP A 3 -0.61 23.59 31.02
C ASP A 3 -0.61 22.27 31.81
N PHE A 4 0.48 21.93 32.50
CA PHE A 4 0.52 20.71 33.33
C PHE A 4 -0.49 20.74 34.48
N ARG A 5 -0.67 21.89 35.13
CA ARG A 5 -1.68 22.03 36.21
C ARG A 5 -3.08 21.75 35.67
N LYS A 6 -3.46 22.39 34.55
CA LYS A 6 -4.76 22.19 33.91
C LYS A 6 -4.98 20.73 33.50
N MET A 7 -3.94 20.07 33.01
CA MET A 7 -4.00 18.66 32.65
C MET A 7 -4.18 17.76 33.89
N ILE A 8 -3.44 18.01 34.98
CA ILE A 8 -3.57 17.25 36.23
C ILE A 8 -4.97 17.45 36.83
N GLU A 9 -5.53 18.66 36.77
CA GLU A 9 -6.90 18.93 37.19
C GLU A 9 -7.91 18.11 36.37
N LYS A 10 -7.81 18.12 35.04
CA LYS A 10 -8.76 17.46 34.15
C LYS A 10 -8.63 15.94 34.09
N LYS A 11 -7.41 15.41 34.13
CA LYS A 11 -7.13 13.97 33.96
C LYS A 11 -6.96 13.23 35.28
N CYS A 12 -6.53 13.93 36.31
CA CYS A 12 -6.13 13.33 37.59
C CYS A 12 -6.87 13.93 38.78
N PHE A 13 -7.90 14.76 38.56
CA PHE A 13 -8.67 15.44 39.60
C PHE A 13 -7.78 16.25 40.58
N GLY A 14 -6.70 16.84 40.05
CA GLY A 14 -5.75 17.63 40.85
C GLY A 14 -4.67 16.81 41.56
N ASN A 15 -4.72 15.48 41.49
CA ASN A 15 -3.76 14.60 42.16
C ASN A 15 -2.44 14.47 41.37
N GLN A 16 -1.42 15.22 41.80
CA GLN A 16 -0.09 15.20 41.16
C GLN A 16 0.65 13.87 41.33
N LYS A 17 0.44 13.15 42.43
CA LYS A 17 1.07 11.84 42.67
C LYS A 17 0.55 10.81 41.68
N LYS A 18 -0.78 10.74 41.52
CA LYS A 18 -1.44 9.88 40.53
C LYS A 18 -0.98 10.21 39.11
N PHE A 19 -0.86 11.50 38.78
CA PHE A 19 -0.34 11.91 37.48
C PHE A 19 1.08 11.38 37.25
N ALA A 20 1.98 11.56 38.23
CA ALA A 20 3.37 11.11 38.14
C ALA A 20 3.48 9.59 37.94
N GLU A 21 2.68 8.81 38.67
CA GLU A 21 2.58 7.35 38.51
C GLU A 21 2.14 6.96 37.10
N MET A 22 1.13 7.63 36.53
CA MET A 22 0.61 7.31 35.18
C MET A 22 1.60 7.62 34.04
N ILE A 23 2.51 8.58 34.23
CA ILE A 23 3.56 8.89 33.23
C ILE A 23 4.91 8.26 33.57
N GLY A 24 5.00 7.49 34.67
CA GLY A 24 6.20 6.75 35.05
C GLY A 24 7.33 7.60 35.64
N PHE A 25 7.01 8.73 36.29
CA PHE A 25 8.00 9.61 36.92
C PHE A 25 7.77 9.75 38.43
N ALA A 26 8.83 10.11 39.16
CA ALA A 26 8.72 10.38 40.59
C ALA A 26 7.88 11.67 40.83
N PRO A 27 7.02 11.71 41.88
CA PRO A 27 6.19 12.88 42.19
C PRO A 27 6.98 14.19 42.34
N GLN A 28 8.22 14.12 42.83
CA GLN A 28 9.11 15.28 42.95
C GLN A 28 9.42 15.94 41.60
N VAL A 29 9.62 15.14 40.54
CA VAL A 29 9.89 15.64 39.18
C VAL A 29 8.71 16.45 38.68
N ILE A 30 7.50 15.94 38.89
CA ILE A 30 6.26 16.61 38.48
C ILE A 30 6.02 17.88 39.30
N SER A 31 6.23 17.83 40.61
CA SER A 31 6.11 19.00 41.49
C SER A 31 7.05 20.13 41.07
N ASN A 32 8.29 19.81 40.68
CA ASN A 32 9.26 20.79 40.16
C ASN A 32 8.78 21.45 38.86
N ILE A 33 8.15 20.68 37.96
CA ILE A 33 7.58 21.18 36.70
C ILE A 33 6.35 22.06 36.96
N VAL A 34 5.41 21.60 37.78
CA VAL A 34 4.15 22.29 38.06
C VAL A 34 4.36 23.59 38.85
N SER A 35 5.32 23.61 39.78
CA SER A 35 5.65 24.81 40.56
C SER A 35 6.35 25.89 39.74
N GLY A 36 6.80 25.58 38.51
CA GLY A 36 7.35 26.54 37.57
C GLY A 36 8.67 27.19 38.03
N ARG A 37 9.27 26.70 39.11
CA ARG A 37 10.35 27.42 39.79
C ARG A 37 11.72 27.14 39.17
N ARG A 38 11.98 25.96 38.56
CA ARG A 38 13.32 25.60 38.04
C ARG A 38 13.44 24.62 36.87
N SER A 39 12.37 24.06 36.28
CA SER A 39 12.58 23.13 35.15
C SER A 39 11.52 23.23 34.06
N LYS A 40 12.00 23.40 32.83
CA LYS A 40 11.25 22.96 31.64
C LYS A 40 11.15 21.43 31.72
N PRO A 41 9.98 20.84 31.40
CA PRO A 41 9.87 19.39 31.28
C PRO A 41 10.89 18.90 30.23
N SER A 42 11.56 17.79 30.53
CA SER A 42 12.44 17.15 29.56
C SER A 42 11.63 16.56 28.41
N TYR A 43 12.31 16.23 27.31
CA TYR A 43 11.70 15.49 26.21
C TYR A 43 11.03 14.20 26.69
N ASP A 44 11.68 13.46 27.59
CA ASP A 44 11.12 12.20 28.11
C ASP A 44 9.81 12.41 28.86
N VAL A 45 9.69 13.48 29.66
CA VAL A 45 8.44 13.81 30.33
C VAL A 45 7.35 14.14 29.30
N LEU A 46 7.65 14.96 28.30
CA LEU A 46 6.69 15.29 27.25
C LEU A 46 6.24 14.05 26.46
N ARG A 47 7.18 13.18 26.10
CA ARG A 47 6.93 11.93 25.38
C ARG A 47 6.05 10.98 26.20
N SER A 48 6.36 10.77 27.48
CA SER A 48 5.54 9.92 28.35
C SER A 48 4.15 10.50 28.56
N VAL A 49 4.02 11.83 28.71
CA VAL A 49 2.70 12.48 28.79
C VAL A 49 1.87 12.20 27.55
N LEU A 50 2.43 12.42 26.35
CA LEU A 50 1.70 12.19 25.09
C LEU A 50 1.39 10.71 24.83
N SER A 51 2.18 9.81 25.42
CA SER A 51 1.98 8.36 25.32
C SER A 51 0.91 7.87 26.32
N SER A 52 0.89 8.40 27.54
CA SER A 52 -0.11 8.06 28.57
C SER A 52 -1.46 8.72 28.35
N PHE A 53 -1.49 9.91 27.72
CA PHE A 53 -2.71 10.66 27.44
C PHE A 53 -2.87 10.91 25.94
N VAL A 54 -3.24 9.86 25.21
CA VAL A 54 -3.34 9.85 23.73
C VAL A 54 -4.31 10.87 23.15
N ASP A 55 -5.25 11.36 23.95
CA ASP A 55 -6.26 12.34 23.56
C ASP A 55 -5.84 13.80 23.79
N VAL A 56 -4.66 14.02 24.38
CA VAL A 56 -4.07 15.36 24.58
C VAL A 56 -3.43 15.85 23.28
N ASN A 57 -3.68 17.11 22.94
CA ASN A 57 -3.07 17.79 21.81
C ASN A 57 -1.61 18.18 22.14
N ALA A 58 -0.67 17.73 21.31
CA ALA A 58 0.75 18.04 21.43
C ALA A 58 1.06 19.53 21.22
N GLU A 59 0.38 20.20 20.28
CA GLU A 59 0.56 21.62 20.04
C GLU A 59 0.19 22.44 21.28
N TRP A 60 -0.95 22.09 21.91
CA TRP A 60 -1.37 22.71 23.16
C TRP A 60 -0.36 22.47 24.28
N LEU A 61 0.14 21.23 24.42
CA LEU A 61 1.11 20.90 25.47
C LEU A 61 2.44 21.67 25.30
N LEU A 62 2.90 21.84 24.06
CA LEU A 62 4.19 22.47 23.75
C LEU A 62 4.12 24.00 23.75
N THR A 63 3.02 24.56 23.23
CA THR A 63 2.91 26.00 22.94
C THR A 63 1.91 26.72 23.82
N GLY A 64 1.03 25.99 24.50
CA GLY A 64 -0.12 26.54 25.26
C GLY A 64 -1.27 27.04 24.38
N LYS A 65 -1.19 26.90 23.04
CA LYS A 65 -2.19 27.37 22.10
C LYS A 65 -3.20 26.28 21.72
N GLY A 66 -4.43 26.70 21.41
CA GLY A 66 -5.51 25.79 21.02
C GLY A 66 -6.15 25.04 22.19
N SER A 67 -6.99 24.06 21.85
CA SER A 67 -7.67 23.17 22.79
C SER A 67 -6.76 22.07 23.32
N MET A 68 -6.94 21.72 24.61
CA MET A 68 -6.16 20.69 25.30
C MET A 68 -6.43 19.30 24.72
N LEU A 69 -7.68 19.00 24.40
CA LEU A 69 -8.08 17.71 23.85
C LEU A 69 -8.16 17.79 22.33
N LYS A 70 -7.77 16.71 21.67
CA LYS A 70 -7.87 16.58 20.20
C LYS A 70 -9.31 16.67 19.70
N SER A 71 -10.28 16.22 20.49
CA SER A 71 -11.71 16.28 20.16
C SER A 71 -12.31 17.69 20.19
N GLU A 72 -11.67 18.62 20.90
CA GLU A 72 -12.10 20.02 21.02
C GLU A 72 -11.49 20.91 19.93
N GLN A 73 -10.65 20.36 19.05
CA GLN A 73 -10.16 21.07 17.88
C GLN A 73 -11.24 21.05 16.81
N PRO A 74 -11.55 22.18 16.16
CA PRO A 74 -12.33 22.19 14.93
C PRO A 74 -11.59 21.24 13.97
N GLN A 75 -12.17 20.07 13.71
CA GLN A 75 -11.60 19.17 12.72
C GLN A 75 -11.56 19.95 11.41
N PRO A 76 -10.40 20.07 10.73
CA PRO A 76 -10.42 20.52 9.35
C PRO A 76 -11.40 19.60 8.62
N PRO A 77 -12.28 20.14 7.75
CA PRO A 77 -13.25 19.32 7.04
C PRO A 77 -12.49 18.18 6.36
N VAL A 78 -12.77 16.96 6.80
CA VAL A 78 -12.09 15.72 6.39
C VAL A 78 -12.25 15.45 4.88
N GLY A 79 -13.00 16.28 4.15
CA GLY A 79 -13.25 16.17 2.71
C GLY A 79 -12.12 16.65 1.81
N SER A 80 -11.34 17.68 2.15
CA SER A 80 -10.52 18.36 1.11
C SER A 80 -9.33 17.55 0.58
N VAL A 81 -8.76 16.64 1.38
CA VAL A 81 -7.67 15.74 0.94
C VAL A 81 -8.24 14.49 0.28
N ASN A 82 -9.39 14.01 0.74
CA ASN A 82 -10.05 12.83 0.19
C ASN A 82 -10.56 13.08 -1.23
N ASP A 83 -11.12 14.25 -1.53
CA ASP A 83 -11.71 14.51 -2.87
C ASP A 83 -10.68 14.44 -4.00
N LYS A 84 -9.47 14.96 -3.77
CA LYS A 84 -8.38 14.89 -4.75
C LYS A 84 -7.82 13.47 -4.89
N TYR A 85 -7.73 12.75 -3.78
CA TYR A 85 -7.25 11.37 -3.78
C TYR A 85 -8.26 10.44 -4.47
N VAL A 86 -9.56 10.64 -4.23
CA VAL A 86 -10.65 9.91 -4.90
C VAL A 86 -10.65 10.20 -6.40
N ALA A 87 -10.58 11.46 -6.82
CA ALA A 87 -10.52 11.80 -8.24
C ALA A 87 -9.29 11.18 -8.95
N MET A 88 -8.15 11.13 -8.27
CA MET A 88 -6.94 10.50 -8.81
C MET A 88 -7.05 8.98 -8.91
N LEU A 89 -7.75 8.33 -7.97
CA LEU A 89 -8.03 6.89 -8.03
C LEU A 89 -9.02 6.54 -9.16
N GLU A 90 -10.04 7.37 -9.37
CA GLU A 90 -11.02 7.20 -10.45
C GLU A 90 -10.37 7.30 -11.84
N ASP A 91 -9.43 8.23 -12.01
CA ASP A 91 -8.70 8.39 -13.27
C ASP A 91 -7.79 7.18 -13.56
N GLN A 92 -7.05 6.71 -12.55
CA GLN A 92 -6.24 5.51 -12.66
C GLN A 92 -7.05 4.25 -12.98
N LEU A 93 -8.28 4.14 -12.44
CA LEU A 93 -9.18 3.03 -12.74
C LEU A 93 -9.58 3.01 -14.22
N LYS A 94 -9.94 4.17 -14.80
CA LYS A 94 -10.31 4.28 -16.22
C LYS A 94 -9.17 3.88 -17.15
N ASP A 95 -7.96 4.30 -16.84
CA ASP A 95 -6.80 3.93 -17.67
C ASP A 95 -6.47 2.45 -17.57
N LYS A 96 -6.64 1.85 -16.39
CA LYS A 96 -6.49 0.41 -16.20
C LYS A 96 -7.55 -0.39 -16.96
N GLU A 97 -8.79 0.06 -16.98
CA GLU A 97 -9.87 -0.56 -17.76
C GLU A 97 -9.57 -0.54 -19.27
N LYS A 98 -9.07 0.58 -19.80
CA LYS A 98 -8.64 0.67 -21.21
C LYS A 98 -7.50 -0.28 -21.53
N ILE A 99 -6.50 -0.37 -20.65
CA ILE A 99 -5.36 -1.28 -20.84
C ILE A 99 -5.83 -2.73 -20.86
N ASN A 100 -6.73 -3.12 -19.95
CA ASN A 100 -7.28 -4.47 -19.92
C ASN A 100 -8.03 -4.80 -21.22
N ALA A 101 -8.88 -3.89 -21.71
CA ALA A 101 -9.61 -4.09 -22.96
C ALA A 101 -8.67 -4.29 -24.18
N LEU A 102 -7.59 -3.49 -24.26
CA LEU A 102 -6.58 -3.64 -25.31
C LEU A 102 -5.81 -4.96 -25.19
N GLN A 103 -5.55 -5.42 -23.96
CA GLN A 103 -4.91 -6.71 -23.73
C GLN A 103 -5.80 -7.87 -24.15
N GLU A 104 -7.09 -7.83 -23.83
CA GLU A 104 -8.07 -8.83 -24.25
C GLU A 104 -8.19 -8.92 -25.77
N GLU A 105 -8.26 -7.79 -26.48
CA GLU A 105 -8.28 -7.78 -27.95
C GLU A 105 -7.00 -8.39 -28.54
N LYS A 106 -5.84 -8.06 -27.98
CA LYS A 106 -4.56 -8.58 -28.44
C LYS A 106 -4.43 -10.09 -28.19
N ILE A 107 -4.89 -10.57 -27.03
CA ILE A 107 -4.95 -11.99 -26.71
C ILE A 107 -5.83 -12.71 -27.73
N ALA A 108 -7.04 -12.19 -28.00
CA ALA A 108 -7.96 -12.81 -28.95
C ALA A 108 -7.38 -12.90 -30.37
N LYS A 109 -6.68 -11.85 -30.84
CA LYS A 109 -6.01 -11.86 -32.16
C LYS A 109 -4.87 -12.88 -32.23
N LEU A 110 -4.03 -12.95 -31.20
CA LEU A 110 -2.93 -13.92 -31.14
C LEU A 110 -3.44 -15.36 -31.08
N GLU A 111 -4.50 -15.62 -30.32
CA GLU A 111 -5.13 -16.94 -30.25
C GLU A 111 -5.70 -17.36 -31.62
N ALA A 112 -6.35 -16.44 -32.34
CA ALA A 112 -6.84 -16.68 -33.70
C ALA A 112 -5.68 -16.96 -34.68
N GLU A 113 -4.59 -16.19 -34.62
CA GLU A 113 -3.41 -16.41 -35.47
C GLU A 113 -2.78 -17.78 -35.21
N ILE A 114 -2.57 -18.14 -33.93
CA ILE A 114 -2.07 -19.47 -33.53
C ILE A 114 -2.98 -20.58 -34.07
N GLN A 115 -4.30 -20.39 -34.02
CA GLN A 115 -5.26 -21.37 -34.54
C GLN A 115 -5.11 -21.55 -36.06
N THR A 116 -4.99 -20.47 -36.83
CA THR A 116 -4.80 -20.55 -38.28
C THR A 116 -3.47 -21.22 -38.66
N LEU A 117 -2.37 -20.86 -38.00
CA LEU A 117 -1.04 -21.44 -38.26
C LEU A 117 -1.01 -22.94 -37.95
N LYS A 118 -1.68 -23.39 -36.89
CA LYS A 118 -1.85 -24.82 -36.59
C LYS A 118 -2.60 -25.56 -37.69
N SER A 119 -3.65 -24.97 -38.26
CA SER A 119 -4.39 -25.56 -39.39
C SER A 119 -3.55 -25.65 -40.68
N VAL A 120 -2.69 -24.64 -40.95
CA VAL A 120 -1.80 -24.64 -42.12
C VAL A 120 -0.70 -25.70 -41.97
N GLN A 121 -0.05 -25.80 -40.80
CA GLN A 121 0.99 -26.80 -40.55
C GLN A 121 0.48 -28.25 -40.62
N GLY A 122 -0.76 -28.51 -40.17
CA GLY A 122 -1.41 -29.83 -40.32
C GLY A 122 -1.71 -30.23 -41.77
N THR A 123 -1.73 -29.27 -42.70
CA THR A 123 -2.01 -29.51 -44.12
C THR A 123 -0.72 -29.73 -44.93
N THR A 124 0.39 -29.08 -44.56
CA THR A 124 1.68 -29.23 -45.25
C THR A 124 2.43 -30.54 -44.96
N VAL A 125 2.26 -31.15 -43.78
CA VAL A 125 2.94 -32.43 -43.47
C VAL A 125 2.35 -33.60 -44.28
N ASN A 126 1.09 -33.53 -44.68
CA ASN A 126 0.41 -34.61 -45.42
C ASN A 126 0.70 -34.64 -46.94
N GLN A 127 1.36 -33.62 -47.50
CA GLN A 127 1.74 -33.60 -48.93
C GLN A 127 3.18 -34.07 -49.21
N PHE A 128 4.04 -34.19 -48.19
CA PHE A 128 5.44 -34.63 -48.35
C PHE A 128 5.68 -36.13 -48.09
N ASN A 129 4.64 -36.92 -47.85
CA ASN A 129 4.76 -38.37 -47.68
C ASN A 129 3.87 -39.14 -48.66
N GLN A 130 4.22 -39.09 -49.96
CA GLN A 130 3.79 -40.13 -50.89
C GLN A 130 4.86 -41.22 -50.92
N PRO A 131 4.52 -42.51 -50.70
CA PRO A 131 5.47 -43.59 -50.88
C PRO A 131 5.82 -43.73 -52.37
N SER A 132 7.07 -43.42 -52.72
CA SER A 132 7.68 -43.76 -53.99
C SER A 132 7.54 -45.27 -54.21
N GLN A 133 6.64 -45.67 -55.11
CA GLN A 133 6.47 -47.06 -55.53
C GLN A 133 7.70 -47.47 -56.34
N ASN A 134 8.72 -48.04 -55.68
CA ASN A 134 9.80 -48.73 -56.36
C ASN A 134 9.25 -50.05 -56.93
N LYS A 135 8.89 -50.04 -58.23
CA LYS A 135 8.70 -51.28 -58.99
C LYS A 135 10.06 -51.96 -59.19
N PRO A 136 10.18 -53.29 -58.94
CA PRO A 136 11.39 -54.02 -59.29
C PRO A 136 11.64 -53.95 -60.80
N ILE A 137 12.85 -53.55 -61.18
CA ILE A 137 13.32 -53.60 -62.57
C ILE A 137 13.72 -55.05 -62.84
N THR A 138 12.86 -55.81 -63.53
CA THR A 138 13.25 -57.12 -64.08
C THR A 138 13.74 -56.90 -65.50
N GLN A 139 15.05 -57.00 -65.72
CA GLN A 139 15.62 -57.03 -67.08
C GLN A 139 15.49 -58.43 -67.70
N PRO A 140 15.06 -58.56 -68.96
CA PRO A 140 15.10 -59.83 -69.68
C PRO A 140 16.54 -60.15 -70.12
N LEU A 141 17.03 -61.34 -69.78
CA LEU A 141 18.27 -61.91 -70.31
C LEU A 141 18.07 -62.26 -71.80
N THR A 142 18.61 -61.44 -72.69
CA THR A 142 18.78 -61.80 -74.11
C THR A 142 20.14 -62.44 -74.33
N GLN A 143 20.11 -63.60 -74.99
CA GLN A 143 21.27 -64.42 -75.40
C GLN A 143 22.10 -63.71 -76.49
N SER A 144 23.44 -63.93 -76.53
CA SER A 144 24.12 -64.35 -77.77
C SER A 144 25.62 -64.73 -77.60
N ALA A 145 25.93 -65.96 -78.05
CA ALA A 145 27.08 -66.43 -78.83
C ALA A 145 28.54 -66.07 -78.45
N ARG A 146 29.31 -67.12 -78.07
CA ARG A 146 30.35 -67.71 -78.93
C ARG A 146 30.68 -69.14 -78.52
#